data_AF-A0A662XFV7-F1
#
_entry.id   AF-A0A662XFV7-F1
#
_cell.length_a   1.000
_cell.length_b   1.000
_cell.length_c   1.000
_cell.angle_alpha   90.00
_cell.angle_beta   90.00
_cell.angle_gamma   90.00
#
_symmetry.space_group_name_H-M   'P 1'
#
loop_
_entity.id
_entity.type
_entity.pdbx_description
1 polymer ?
#
loop_
_entity_poly.entity_id
_entity_poly.type
_entity_poly.pdbx_seq_one_letter_code
_entity_poly.pdbx_strand_id
1 'polypeptide(L)'
;MNEATQATTTTITTTTAAGQQLETVVTTTTTSSEDTTTETTEATEPTTTEKASVLATAMDAGKFTVIPEFGGQGISYWTELQRLYAASETSKTRAFLDSAAQALLEETSSDEAKASVAFEAVIDVNQWLQSLEIGDAPAGLKLDRVFFSAPMLMLTQCANYLDFLETTGVSHESMVKNASTAVGHSQGIASAVVFSAAKTADEFHELAVSLLRYMFWQGLRTQETY
;
A
#
# COMPACT_ATOMS: atom_id res chain seq x y z
N MET A 1 -17.69 -4.82 -14.35
CA MET A 1 -16.27 -4.79 -14.76
C MET A 1 -15.57 -5.99 -14.18
N ASN A 2 -15.26 -7.00 -14.99
CA ASN A 2 -14.24 -7.96 -14.60
C ASN A 2 -12.89 -7.25 -14.76
N GLU A 3 -12.17 -7.09 -13.66
CA GLU A 3 -10.78 -6.63 -13.71
C GLU A 3 -9.96 -7.65 -14.52
N ALA A 4 -9.36 -7.22 -15.63
CA ALA A 4 -8.30 -7.99 -16.25
C ALA A 4 -7.02 -7.77 -15.44
N THR A 5 -6.93 -8.49 -14.33
CA THR A 5 -5.71 -8.64 -13.55
C THR A 5 -4.77 -9.54 -14.36
N GLN A 6 -3.86 -8.95 -15.13
CA GLN A 6 -2.81 -9.73 -15.77
C GLN A 6 -1.72 -10.02 -14.73
N ALA A 7 -1.78 -11.23 -14.16
CA ALA A 7 -0.69 -11.80 -13.40
C ALA A 7 0.28 -12.49 -14.37
N THR A 8 1.42 -11.87 -14.65
CA THR A 8 2.52 -12.52 -15.37
C THR A 8 3.34 -13.31 -14.35
N THR A 9 3.28 -14.63 -14.44
CA THR A 9 4.08 -15.52 -13.59
C THR A 9 5.31 -15.99 -14.37
N THR A 10 6.50 -15.66 -13.90
CA THR A 10 7.76 -16.15 -14.45
C THR A 10 8.42 -17.09 -13.45
N THR A 11 8.64 -18.33 -13.86
CA THR A 11 9.40 -19.31 -13.07
C THR A 11 10.85 -19.28 -13.52
N ILE A 12 11.75 -18.96 -12.59
CA ILE A 12 13.19 -18.99 -12.80
C ILE A 12 13.74 -20.19 -12.03
N THR A 13 14.31 -21.15 -12.75
CA THR A 13 14.98 -22.32 -12.14
C THR A 13 16.48 -22.04 -12.06
N THR A 14 17.02 -22.06 -10.85
CA THR A 14 18.45 -21.84 -10.60
C THR A 14 19.05 -23.09 -9.95
N THR A 15 20.19 -23.56 -10.45
CA THR A 15 20.88 -24.72 -9.85
C THR A 15 22.01 -24.22 -8.96
N THR A 16 21.98 -24.58 -7.68
CA THR A 16 23.03 -24.24 -6.72
C THR A 16 24.31 -25.00 -7.02
N ALA A 17 25.45 -24.52 -6.50
CA ALA A 17 26.75 -25.20 -6.62
C ALA A 17 26.76 -26.62 -6.02
N ALA A 18 25.79 -26.95 -5.15
CA ALA A 18 25.58 -28.28 -4.57
C ALA A 18 24.63 -29.18 -5.40
N GLY A 19 24.19 -28.73 -6.58
CA GLY A 19 23.33 -29.50 -7.48
C GLY A 19 21.83 -29.49 -7.13
N GLN A 20 21.40 -28.69 -6.16
CA GLN A 20 19.97 -28.52 -5.84
C GLN A 20 19.34 -27.49 -6.78
N GLN A 21 18.21 -27.85 -7.40
CA GLN A 21 17.38 -26.93 -8.17
C GLN A 21 16.48 -26.13 -7.22
N LEU A 22 16.54 -24.80 -7.33
CA LEU A 22 15.65 -23.86 -6.68
C LEU A 22 14.75 -23.25 -7.75
N GLU A 23 13.45 -23.34 -7.56
CA GLU A 23 12.47 -22.63 -8.39
C GLU A 23 12.04 -21.35 -7.68
N THR A 24 12.29 -20.22 -8.33
CA THR A 24 11.81 -18.91 -7.89
C THR A 24 10.65 -18.52 -8.79
N VAL A 25 9.46 -18.41 -8.21
CA VAL A 25 8.25 -17.97 -8.93
C VAL A 25 8.07 -16.49 -8.66
N VAL A 26 8.19 -15.67 -9.70
CA VAL A 26 7.96 -14.22 -9.64
C VAL A 26 6.61 -13.94 -10.29
N THR A 27 5.67 -13.41 -9.53
CA THR A 27 4.35 -13.01 -10.04
C THR A 27 4.25 -11.49 -10.06
N THR A 28 4.13 -10.92 -11.25
CA THR A 28 3.91 -9.49 -11.46
C THR A 28 2.47 -9.26 -11.89
N THR A 29 1.73 -8.47 -11.12
CA THR A 29 0.33 -8.16 -11.40
C THR A 29 0.19 -6.76 -12.01
N THR A 30 -0.50 -6.64 -13.14
CA THR A 30 -0.81 -5.36 -13.80
C THR A 30 -2.30 -5.31 -14.15
N THR A 31 -2.99 -4.22 -13.80
CA THR A 31 -4.44 -4.06 -14.00
C THR A 31 -4.73 -3.03 -15.08
N SER A 32 -5.57 -3.40 -16.07
CA SER A 32 -6.08 -2.51 -17.13
C SER A 32 -7.60 -2.67 -17.28
N SER A 33 -8.30 -1.58 -17.54
CA SER A 33 -9.77 -1.47 -17.48
C SER A 33 -10.45 -1.53 -18.85
N GLU A 34 -11.31 -2.52 -19.07
CA GLU A 34 -12.40 -2.49 -20.06
C GLU A 34 -13.67 -3.16 -19.51
N ASP A 35 -14.81 -2.69 -20.00
CA ASP A 35 -16.14 -2.83 -19.38
C ASP A 35 -16.96 -3.96 -20.01
N THR A 36 -17.67 -4.77 -19.20
CA THR A 36 -18.84 -5.59 -19.60
C THR A 36 -19.59 -6.10 -18.35
N THR A 37 -20.92 -6.05 -18.47
CA THR A 37 -21.97 -6.40 -17.50
C THR A 37 -22.32 -7.90 -17.53
N THR A 38 -22.64 -8.51 -16.38
CA THR A 38 -23.50 -9.71 -16.35
C THR A 38 -24.22 -9.84 -15.00
N GLU A 39 -25.53 -10.08 -15.04
CA GLU A 39 -26.42 -10.37 -13.91
C GLU A 39 -26.20 -11.79 -13.35
N THR A 40 -26.38 -12.00 -12.04
CA THR A 40 -26.73 -13.33 -11.49
C THR A 40 -27.54 -13.20 -10.19
N THR A 41 -28.52 -14.07 -10.11
CA THR A 41 -29.61 -14.25 -9.15
C THR A 41 -29.18 -14.67 -7.74
N GLU A 42 -29.96 -14.21 -6.76
CA GLU A 42 -29.81 -14.41 -5.33
C GLU A 42 -30.34 -15.80 -4.87
N ALA A 43 -29.59 -16.48 -4.00
CA ALA A 43 -30.10 -17.55 -3.15
C ALA A 43 -29.36 -17.52 -1.80
N THR A 44 -30.11 -17.19 -0.75
CA THR A 44 -29.67 -17.08 0.64
C THR A 44 -29.71 -18.42 1.35
N GLU A 45 -28.64 -18.82 2.06
CA GLU A 45 -28.73 -19.48 3.38
C GLU A 45 -27.40 -19.36 4.17
N PRO A 46 -27.41 -19.40 5.52
CA PRO A 46 -26.43 -18.72 6.36
C PRO A 46 -25.33 -19.61 6.95
N THR A 47 -24.29 -18.94 7.44
CA THR A 47 -23.22 -19.40 8.35
C THR A 47 -21.99 -20.01 7.68
N THR A 48 -20.86 -19.29 7.70
CA THR A 48 -19.55 -19.88 7.44
C THR A 48 -18.49 -19.19 8.30
N THR A 49 -17.86 -19.95 9.17
CA THR A 49 -16.49 -19.71 9.63
C THR A 49 -15.63 -19.52 8.37
N GLU A 50 -15.05 -18.34 8.16
CA GLU A 50 -14.29 -18.07 6.94
C GLU A 50 -13.19 -19.10 6.76
N LYS A 51 -13.23 -19.80 5.63
CA LYS A 51 -12.23 -20.79 5.25
C LYS A 51 -11.02 -20.01 4.75
N ALA A 52 -9.89 -20.10 5.47
CA ALA A 52 -8.65 -19.44 5.09
C ALA A 52 -8.30 -19.70 3.61
N SER A 53 -7.82 -18.67 2.91
CA SER A 53 -7.47 -18.79 1.49
C SER A 53 -6.36 -19.83 1.27
N VAL A 54 -6.25 -20.31 0.02
CA VAL A 54 -5.17 -21.24 -0.36
C VAL A 54 -3.79 -20.60 -0.12
N LEU A 55 -3.67 -19.30 -0.39
CA LEU A 55 -2.44 -18.55 -0.16
C LEU A 55 -2.13 -18.45 1.35
N ALA A 56 -3.11 -18.07 2.17
CA ALA A 56 -2.96 -17.99 3.63
C ALA A 56 -2.52 -19.34 4.22
N THR A 57 -3.18 -20.42 3.81
CA THR A 57 -2.82 -21.79 4.25
C THR A 57 -1.39 -22.16 3.84
N ALA A 58 -0.96 -21.79 2.63
CA ALA A 58 0.37 -22.09 2.14
C ALA A 58 1.48 -21.26 2.82
N MET A 59 1.20 -19.98 3.09
CA MET A 59 2.06 -19.09 3.87
C MET A 59 2.24 -19.61 5.29
N ASP A 60 1.15 -19.98 5.98
CA ASP A 60 1.22 -20.50 7.35
C ASP A 60 2.00 -21.81 7.46
N ALA A 61 1.87 -22.65 6.43
CA ALA A 61 2.62 -23.90 6.29
C ALA A 61 4.11 -23.68 5.94
N GLY A 62 4.57 -22.45 5.73
CA GLY A 62 5.96 -22.15 5.43
C GLY A 62 6.40 -22.56 4.02
N LYS A 63 5.46 -22.66 3.06
CA LYS A 63 5.74 -23.19 1.72
C LYS A 63 6.42 -22.19 0.79
N PHE A 64 6.43 -20.91 1.16
CA PHE A 64 6.98 -19.83 0.36
C PHE A 64 8.02 -19.05 1.15
N THR A 65 9.03 -18.56 0.43
CA THR A 65 9.88 -17.47 0.92
C THR A 65 9.55 -16.25 0.09
N VAL A 66 9.22 -15.14 0.76
CA VAL A 66 8.83 -13.89 0.10
C VAL A 66 9.89 -12.80 0.30
N ILE A 67 9.91 -11.85 -0.64
CA ILE A 67 10.68 -10.61 -0.53
C ILE A 67 9.73 -9.47 -0.89
N PRO A 68 9.12 -8.81 0.10
CA PRO A 68 8.32 -7.61 -0.15
C PRO A 68 9.21 -6.49 -0.67
N GLU A 69 8.79 -5.87 -1.78
CA GLU A 69 9.46 -4.72 -2.39
C GLU A 69 8.55 -3.50 -2.38
N PHE A 70 9.09 -2.39 -1.88
CA PHE A 70 8.41 -1.11 -1.85
C PHE A 70 9.12 -0.12 -2.79
N GLY A 71 8.40 0.37 -3.80
CA GLY A 71 8.95 1.26 -4.81
C GLY A 71 9.29 2.67 -4.31
N GLY A 72 9.79 3.51 -5.20
CA GLY A 72 10.06 4.93 -4.94
C GLY A 72 9.22 5.86 -5.82
N GLN A 73 9.67 7.11 -5.91
CA GLN A 73 9.08 8.12 -6.79
C GLN A 73 9.21 7.74 -8.27
N GLY A 74 8.28 8.23 -9.10
CA GLY A 74 8.19 7.90 -10.54
C GLY A 74 7.03 6.97 -10.89
N ILE A 75 6.25 6.54 -9.89
CA ILE A 75 5.03 5.75 -10.04
C ILE A 75 3.83 6.64 -9.69
N SER A 76 2.77 6.60 -10.50
CA SER A 76 1.53 7.30 -10.19
C SER A 76 0.85 6.65 -8.98
N TYR A 77 0.80 7.37 -7.85
CA TYR A 77 0.26 6.85 -6.59
C TYR A 77 -1.16 7.33 -6.29
N TRP A 78 -1.58 8.46 -6.86
CA TRP A 78 -2.82 9.13 -6.47
C TRP A 78 -4.07 8.38 -6.91
N THR A 79 -4.14 8.02 -8.20
CA THR A 79 -5.28 7.23 -8.71
C THR A 79 -5.38 5.87 -8.02
N GLU A 80 -4.24 5.27 -7.67
CA GLU A 80 -4.22 4.01 -6.91
C GLU A 80 -4.80 4.19 -5.50
N LEU A 81 -4.42 5.27 -4.81
CA LEU A 81 -4.97 5.60 -3.50
C LEU A 81 -6.49 5.84 -3.56
N GLN A 82 -6.97 6.51 -4.60
CA GLN A 82 -8.41 6.73 -4.81
C GLN A 82 -9.16 5.40 -5.01
N ARG A 83 -8.62 4.48 -5.82
CA ARG A 83 -9.21 3.16 -6.02
C ARG A 83 -9.24 2.34 -4.73
N LEU A 84 -8.13 2.30 -3.99
CA LEU A 84 -8.07 1.63 -2.70
C LEU A 84 -9.09 2.20 -1.73
N TYR A 85 -9.19 3.53 -1.62
CA TYR A 85 -10.16 4.17 -0.73
C TYR A 85 -11.61 3.82 -1.10
N ALA A 86 -11.94 3.77 -2.39
CA ALA A 86 -13.26 3.39 -2.88
C ALA A 86 -13.57 1.90 -2.66
N ALA A 87 -12.58 1.01 -2.79
CA ALA A 87 -12.75 -0.43 -2.62
C ALA A 87 -12.81 -0.87 -1.14
N SER A 88 -12.44 -0.01 -0.21
CA SER A 88 -12.13 -0.37 1.18
C SER A 88 -13.19 0.03 2.21
N GLU A 89 -14.38 0.51 1.85
CA GLU A 89 -15.33 1.23 2.73
C GLU A 89 -15.52 0.69 4.17
N THR A 90 -15.55 -0.63 4.38
CA THR A 90 -15.79 -1.25 5.70
C THR A 90 -14.60 -2.05 6.23
N SER A 91 -13.45 -1.90 5.60
CA SER A 91 -12.24 -2.71 5.78
C SER A 91 -11.29 -2.14 6.85
N LYS A 92 -10.34 -2.96 7.31
CA LYS A 92 -9.23 -2.46 8.17
C LYS A 92 -8.34 -1.48 7.40
N THR A 93 -8.21 -1.68 6.09
CA THR A 93 -7.48 -0.77 5.20
C THR A 93 -8.07 0.64 5.22
N ARG A 94 -9.40 0.77 5.24
CA ARG A 94 -10.06 2.08 5.35
C ARG A 94 -9.79 2.77 6.68
N ALA A 95 -9.82 2.03 7.79
CA ALA A 95 -9.46 2.60 9.10
C ALA A 95 -8.01 3.12 9.13
N PHE A 96 -7.08 2.43 8.44
CA PHE A 96 -5.72 2.94 8.24
C PHE A 96 -5.69 4.21 7.39
N LEU A 97 -6.36 4.21 6.23
CA LEU A 97 -6.43 5.38 5.35
C LEU A 97 -6.96 6.61 6.08
N ASP A 98 -8.06 6.47 6.82
CA ASP A 98 -8.68 7.56 7.57
C ASP A 98 -7.74 8.09 8.67
N SER A 99 -7.06 7.19 9.40
CA SER A 99 -6.12 7.56 10.47
C SER A 99 -4.87 8.23 9.94
N ALA A 100 -4.32 7.73 8.83
CA ALA A 100 -3.18 8.30 8.14
C ALA A 100 -3.50 9.68 7.55
N ALA A 101 -4.67 9.82 6.92
CA ALA A 101 -5.16 11.08 6.39
C ALA A 101 -5.33 12.13 7.50
N GLN A 102 -5.93 11.75 8.63
CA GLN A 102 -6.08 12.63 9.79
C GLN A 102 -4.72 13.05 10.36
N ALA A 103 -3.78 12.11 10.50
CA ALA A 103 -2.43 12.41 10.96
C ALA A 103 -1.70 13.41 10.05
N LEU A 104 -1.81 13.21 8.73
CA LEU A 104 -1.19 14.10 7.76
C LEU A 104 -1.84 15.50 7.76
N LEU A 105 -3.16 15.56 7.90
CA LEU A 105 -3.89 16.82 8.05
C LEU A 105 -3.42 17.60 9.28
N GLU A 106 -3.18 16.94 10.41
CA GLU A 106 -2.65 17.55 11.63
C GLU A 106 -1.26 18.16 11.43
N GLU A 107 -0.32 17.38 10.87
CA GLU A 107 1.06 17.84 10.63
C GLU A 107 1.09 19.03 9.66
N THR A 108 0.36 18.91 8.55
CA THR A 108 0.33 19.94 7.48
C THR A 108 -0.44 21.20 7.88
N SER A 109 -1.32 21.09 8.87
CA SER A 109 -2.06 22.23 9.42
C SER A 109 -1.29 22.99 10.50
N SER A 110 -0.15 22.47 10.97
CA SER A 110 0.65 23.11 12.02
C SER A 110 1.20 24.47 11.58
N ASP A 111 1.38 25.38 12.54
CA ASP A 111 1.98 26.69 12.28
C ASP A 111 3.43 26.56 11.80
N GLU A 112 4.15 25.54 12.28
CA GLU A 112 5.52 25.25 11.84
C GLU A 112 5.57 24.84 10.37
N ALA A 113 4.66 23.98 9.91
CA ALA A 113 4.58 23.60 8.51
C ALA A 113 4.27 24.81 7.64
N LYS A 114 3.25 25.59 8.01
CA LYS A 114 2.82 26.79 7.28
C LYS A 114 3.86 27.91 7.24
N ALA A 115 4.78 27.94 8.20
CA ALA A 115 5.87 28.90 8.24
C ALA A 115 7.03 28.56 7.28
N SER A 116 7.05 27.34 6.73
CA SER A 116 8.08 26.93 5.78
C SER A 116 7.96 27.67 4.44
N VAL A 117 9.09 28.05 3.87
CA VAL A 117 9.18 28.64 2.53
C VAL A 117 8.81 27.66 1.41
N ALA A 118 8.84 26.37 1.70
CA ALA A 118 8.45 25.30 0.78
C ALA A 118 7.00 24.85 0.96
N PHE A 119 6.26 25.42 1.91
CA PHE A 119 4.87 25.05 2.14
C PHE A 119 3.98 25.52 0.99
N GLU A 120 3.18 24.60 0.45
CA GLU A 120 2.29 24.88 -0.68
C GLU A 120 0.81 24.80 -0.31
N ALA A 121 0.43 23.78 0.44
CA ALA A 121 -0.94 23.56 0.83
C ALA A 121 -1.04 22.65 2.07
N VAL A 122 -2.15 22.78 2.78
CA VAL A 122 -2.59 21.75 3.73
C VAL A 122 -2.97 20.50 2.93
N ILE A 123 -2.58 19.32 3.41
CA ILE A 123 -2.89 18.04 2.75
C ILE A 123 -4.09 17.42 3.45
N ASP A 124 -5.29 17.71 2.94
CA ASP A 124 -6.54 17.12 3.42
C ASP A 124 -6.93 15.91 2.55
N VAL A 125 -6.24 14.80 2.79
CA VAL A 125 -6.42 13.57 2.00
C VAL A 125 -7.86 13.06 2.07
N ASN A 126 -8.49 13.12 3.25
CA ASN A 126 -9.87 12.67 3.43
C ASN A 126 -10.84 13.49 2.58
N GLN A 127 -10.73 14.82 2.64
CA GLN A 127 -11.55 15.69 1.80
C GLN A 127 -11.31 15.43 0.31
N TRP A 128 -10.05 15.26 -0.12
CA TRP A 128 -9.74 15.00 -1.52
C TRP A 128 -10.28 13.66 -2.02
N LEU A 129 -10.12 12.58 -1.24
CA LEU A 129 -10.60 11.24 -1.59
C LEU A 129 -12.14 11.15 -1.63
N GLN A 130 -12.84 11.96 -0.84
CA GLN A 130 -14.31 11.98 -0.82
C GLN A 130 -14.92 12.90 -1.88
N SER A 131 -14.22 13.96 -2.27
CA SER A 131 -14.77 15.01 -3.13
C SER A 131 -14.35 14.93 -4.59
N LEU A 132 -13.25 14.23 -4.90
CA LEU A 132 -12.73 14.10 -6.26
C LEU A 132 -13.07 12.76 -6.88
N GLU A 133 -13.41 12.76 -8.17
CA GLU A 133 -13.58 11.52 -8.93
C GLU A 133 -12.24 10.81 -9.13
N ILE A 134 -12.28 9.49 -9.33
CA ILE A 134 -11.06 8.69 -9.57
C ILE A 134 -10.39 9.19 -10.86
N GLY A 135 -9.13 9.60 -10.75
CA GLY A 135 -8.36 10.20 -11.84
C GLY A 135 -8.20 11.71 -11.72
N ASP A 136 -9.10 12.39 -11.01
CA ASP A 136 -8.98 13.82 -10.74
C ASP A 136 -7.98 14.08 -9.62
N ALA A 137 -7.16 15.12 -9.80
CA ALA A 137 -6.20 15.58 -8.79
C ALA A 137 -6.63 16.94 -8.21
N PRO A 138 -6.23 17.28 -6.97
CA PRO A 138 -6.49 18.58 -6.39
C PRO A 138 -5.99 19.72 -7.29
N ALA A 139 -6.87 20.67 -7.57
CA ALA A 139 -6.61 21.72 -8.55
C ALA A 139 -5.40 22.59 -8.15
N GLY A 140 -4.51 22.84 -9.11
CA GLY A 140 -3.35 23.71 -8.93
C GLY A 140 -2.20 23.10 -8.13
N LEU A 141 -2.32 21.86 -7.64
CA LEU A 141 -1.26 21.17 -6.92
C LEU A 141 -0.47 20.24 -7.83
N LYS A 142 0.85 20.24 -7.62
CA LYS A 142 1.79 19.33 -8.28
C LYS A 142 2.11 18.19 -7.33
N LEU A 143 1.31 17.13 -7.39
CA LEU A 143 1.41 15.98 -6.50
C LEU A 143 2.76 15.24 -6.59
N ASP A 144 3.53 15.44 -7.67
CA ASP A 144 4.89 14.90 -7.81
C ASP A 144 5.93 15.60 -6.91
N ARG A 145 5.66 16.80 -6.40
CA ARG A 145 6.58 17.50 -5.48
C ARG A 145 6.76 16.73 -4.18
N VAL A 146 8.00 16.69 -3.67
CA VAL A 146 8.38 15.81 -2.55
C VAL A 146 7.58 16.06 -1.27
N PHE A 147 7.13 17.29 -1.06
CA PHE A 147 6.19 17.66 0.02
C PHE A 147 4.89 16.83 0.00
N PHE A 148 4.33 16.58 -1.19
CA PHE A 148 3.14 15.75 -1.37
C PHE A 148 3.50 14.28 -1.58
N SER A 149 4.45 14.00 -2.49
CA SER A 149 4.72 12.64 -2.94
C SER A 149 5.41 11.76 -1.89
N ALA A 150 6.25 12.32 -1.01
CA ALA A 150 6.93 11.52 0.02
C ALA A 150 5.94 10.84 0.99
N PRO A 151 5.05 11.56 1.69
CA PRO A 151 4.07 10.93 2.56
C PRO A 151 3.02 10.15 1.76
N MET A 152 2.48 10.70 0.67
CA MET A 152 1.35 10.07 -0.02
C MET A 152 1.70 8.76 -0.71
N LEU A 153 2.91 8.62 -1.24
CA LEU A 153 3.34 7.38 -1.88
C LEU A 153 3.61 6.28 -0.83
N MET A 154 4.14 6.66 0.35
CA MET A 154 4.24 5.73 1.49
C MET A 154 2.84 5.28 1.95
N LEU A 155 1.88 6.22 2.06
CA LEU A 155 0.49 5.93 2.40
C LEU A 155 -0.09 4.89 1.43
N THR A 156 0.03 5.10 0.12
CA THR A 156 -0.45 4.16 -0.90
C THR A 156 0.20 2.78 -0.78
N GLN A 157 1.49 2.71 -0.48
CA GLN A 157 2.22 1.44 -0.30
C GLN A 157 1.73 0.67 0.92
N CYS A 158 1.59 1.34 2.06
CA CYS A 158 1.10 0.74 3.29
C CYS A 158 -0.37 0.30 3.16
N ALA A 159 -1.20 1.10 2.48
CA ALA A 159 -2.60 0.77 2.22
C ALA A 159 -2.73 -0.46 1.32
N ASN A 160 -1.97 -0.53 0.21
CA ASN A 160 -1.92 -1.72 -0.64
C ASN A 160 -1.51 -2.98 0.13
N TYR A 161 -0.53 -2.86 1.03
CA TYR A 161 -0.09 -3.99 1.81
C TYR A 161 -1.17 -4.48 2.78
N LEU A 162 -1.85 -3.57 3.48
CA LEU A 162 -2.95 -3.93 4.38
C LEU A 162 -4.14 -4.52 3.60
N ASP A 163 -4.47 -3.96 2.45
CA ASP A 163 -5.51 -4.48 1.55
C ASP A 163 -5.17 -5.90 1.08
N PHE A 164 -3.90 -6.14 0.72
CA PHE A 164 -3.43 -7.48 0.40
C PHE A 164 -3.62 -8.47 1.56
N LEU A 165 -3.27 -8.09 2.79
CA LEU A 165 -3.46 -8.97 3.96
C LEU A 165 -4.94 -9.31 4.14
N GLU A 166 -5.80 -8.31 4.01
CA GLU A 166 -7.25 -8.43 4.19
C GLU A 166 -7.88 -9.29 3.08
N THR A 167 -7.64 -8.96 1.82
CA THR A 167 -8.18 -9.65 0.64
C THR A 167 -7.69 -11.11 0.55
N THR A 168 -6.46 -11.40 0.96
CA THR A 168 -5.90 -12.75 0.90
C THR A 168 -6.10 -13.55 2.19
N GLY A 169 -6.48 -12.92 3.29
CA GLY A 169 -6.52 -13.53 4.62
C GLY A 169 -5.14 -13.95 5.15
N VAL A 170 -4.05 -13.50 4.53
CA VAL A 170 -2.68 -13.73 5.04
C VAL A 170 -2.46 -12.78 6.22
N SER A 171 -1.92 -13.28 7.32
CA SER A 171 -1.56 -12.44 8.46
C SER A 171 -0.19 -11.76 8.25
N HIS A 172 0.00 -10.60 8.89
CA HIS A 172 1.29 -9.91 8.87
C HIS A 172 2.40 -10.79 9.49
N GLU A 173 2.07 -11.49 10.57
CA GLU A 173 2.92 -12.46 11.25
C GLU A 173 3.42 -13.54 10.27
N SER A 174 2.52 -14.06 9.43
CA SER A 174 2.85 -15.07 8.42
C SER A 174 3.73 -14.46 7.32
N MET A 175 3.44 -13.24 6.88
CA MET A 175 4.30 -12.52 5.92
C MET A 175 5.72 -12.34 6.45
N VAL A 176 5.89 -11.81 7.67
CA VAL A 176 7.21 -11.56 8.27
C VAL A 176 7.96 -12.88 8.51
N LYS A 177 7.28 -13.91 9.02
CA LYS A 177 7.89 -15.24 9.24
C LYS A 177 8.44 -15.85 7.94
N ASN A 178 7.76 -15.63 6.82
CA ASN A 178 8.14 -16.16 5.52
C ASN A 178 9.02 -15.19 4.71
N ALA A 179 9.22 -13.96 5.18
CA ALA A 179 10.06 -12.98 4.51
C ALA A 179 11.53 -13.24 4.82
N SER A 180 12.36 -13.31 3.78
CA SER A 180 13.83 -13.35 3.98
C SER A 180 14.42 -11.96 4.24
N THR A 181 13.80 -10.94 3.64
CA THR A 181 14.09 -9.52 3.81
C THR A 181 12.92 -8.72 3.25
N ALA A 182 12.78 -7.46 3.64
CA ALA A 182 12.02 -6.46 2.89
C ALA A 182 12.99 -5.48 2.23
N VAL A 183 12.66 -5.01 1.03
CA VAL A 183 13.48 -4.05 0.29
C VAL A 183 12.66 -2.82 -0.07
N GLY A 184 13.32 -1.67 -0.08
CA GLY A 184 12.69 -0.40 -0.42
C GLY A 184 13.58 0.42 -1.33
N HIS A 185 13.07 0.83 -2.48
CA HIS A 185 13.80 1.68 -3.41
C HIS A 185 13.64 3.16 -3.04
N SER A 186 14.76 3.85 -2.77
CA SER A 186 14.75 5.24 -2.32
C SER A 186 13.82 5.42 -1.10
N GLN A 187 12.76 6.25 -1.21
CA GLN A 187 11.80 6.44 -0.12
C GLN A 187 10.98 5.19 0.25
N GLY A 188 10.90 4.17 -0.61
CA GLY A 188 10.24 2.90 -0.30
C GLY A 188 10.87 2.19 0.90
N ILE A 189 12.09 2.57 1.29
CA ILE A 189 12.73 2.07 2.51
C ILE A 189 11.88 2.35 3.75
N ALA A 190 11.08 3.42 3.75
CA ALA A 190 10.18 3.76 4.85
C ALA A 190 9.15 2.64 5.07
N SER A 191 8.42 2.23 4.04
CA SER A 191 7.46 1.12 4.11
C SER A 191 8.13 -0.23 4.40
N ALA A 192 9.33 -0.47 3.87
CA ALA A 192 10.11 -1.68 4.17
C ALA A 192 10.49 -1.76 5.67
N VAL A 193 10.84 -0.63 6.28
CA VAL A 193 11.13 -0.54 7.72
C VAL A 193 9.88 -0.80 8.54
N VAL A 194 8.73 -0.21 8.19
CA VAL A 194 7.45 -0.48 8.87
C VAL A 194 7.10 -1.97 8.79
N PHE A 195 7.17 -2.56 7.60
CA PHE A 195 6.94 -3.99 7.38
C PHE A 195 7.82 -4.85 8.29
N SER A 196 9.10 -4.50 8.42
CA SER A 196 10.06 -5.31 9.18
C SER A 196 9.97 -5.11 10.68
N ALA A 197 9.52 -3.94 11.14
CA ALA A 197 9.44 -3.58 12.54
C ALA A 197 8.15 -4.05 13.21
N ALA A 198 7.04 -4.04 12.47
CA ALA A 198 5.75 -4.49 12.96
C ALA A 198 5.73 -6.02 13.19
N LYS A 199 4.99 -6.44 14.21
CA LYS A 199 4.74 -7.86 14.50
C LYS A 199 3.32 -8.27 14.17
N THR A 200 2.40 -7.32 14.13
CA THR A 200 0.99 -7.54 13.78
C THR A 200 0.54 -6.50 12.75
N ALA A 201 -0.60 -6.73 12.10
CA ALA A 201 -1.20 -5.74 11.20
C ALA A 201 -1.59 -4.43 11.92
N ASP A 202 -1.96 -4.51 13.20
CA ASP A 202 -2.30 -3.33 14.00
C ASP A 202 -1.03 -2.53 14.35
N GLU A 203 0.09 -3.19 14.69
CA GLU A 203 1.38 -2.52 14.89
C GLU A 203 1.89 -1.92 13.57
N PHE A 204 1.66 -2.58 12.44
CA PHE A 204 1.97 -2.05 11.11
C PHE A 204 1.21 -0.75 10.85
N HIS A 205 -0.09 -0.72 11.15
CA HIS A 205 -0.91 0.49 11.06
C HIS A 205 -0.29 1.62 11.88
N GLU A 206 -0.03 1.40 13.17
CA GLU A 206 0.47 2.43 14.09
C GLU A 206 1.84 2.97 13.64
N LEU A 207 2.76 2.09 13.28
CA LEU A 207 4.09 2.45 12.79
C LEU A 207 4.02 3.17 11.44
N ALA A 208 3.14 2.74 10.53
CA ALA A 208 2.92 3.40 9.25
C ALA A 208 2.42 4.83 9.45
N VAL A 209 1.46 5.06 10.35
CA VAL A 209 0.96 6.42 10.66
C VAL A 209 2.07 7.29 11.27
N SER A 210 2.86 6.74 12.19
CA SER A 210 3.97 7.48 12.80
C SER A 210 5.03 7.88 11.76
N LEU A 211 5.45 6.95 10.92
CA LEU A 211 6.47 7.20 9.92
C LEU A 211 5.94 8.05 8.74
N LEU A 212 4.64 8.02 8.46
CA LEU A 212 3.99 8.93 7.52
C LEU A 212 4.17 10.40 7.94
N ARG A 213 3.97 10.71 9.23
CA ARG A 213 4.22 12.06 9.78
C ARG A 213 5.68 12.48 9.57
N TYR A 214 6.62 11.56 9.81
CA TYR A 214 8.03 11.81 9.54
C TYR A 214 8.30 12.05 8.04
N MET A 215 7.70 11.26 7.15
CA MET A 215 7.88 11.40 5.70
C MET A 215 7.38 12.75 5.17
N PHE A 216 6.30 13.28 5.73
CA PHE A 216 5.85 14.64 5.46
C PHE A 216 6.94 15.67 5.80
N TRP A 217 7.46 15.63 7.03
CA TRP A 217 8.50 16.57 7.47
C TRP A 217 9.78 16.41 6.66
N GLN A 218 10.22 15.18 6.39
CA GLN A 218 11.37 14.93 5.54
C GLN A 218 11.16 15.54 4.14
N GLY A 219 9.98 15.35 3.54
CA GLY A 219 9.64 15.95 2.26
C GLY A 219 9.68 17.47 2.29
N LEU A 220 9.02 18.10 3.28
CA LEU A 220 9.02 19.55 3.44
C LEU A 220 10.44 20.11 3.58
N ARG A 221 11.25 19.55 4.48
CA ARG A 221 12.65 20.00 4.71
C ARG A 221 13.56 19.77 3.50
N THR A 222 13.30 18.71 2.72
CA THR A 222 14.02 18.48 1.46
C THR A 222 13.67 19.56 0.43
N GLN A 223 12.38 19.89 0.30
CA GLN A 223 11.88 20.91 -0.62
C GLN A 223 12.32 22.35 -0.24
N GLU A 224 12.61 22.61 1.04
CA GLU A 224 13.21 23.88 1.47
C GLU A 224 14.61 24.10 0.89
N THR A 225 15.32 23.00 0.61
CA THR A 225 16.72 23.06 0.17
C THR A 225 16.83 23.17 -1.36
N TYR A 226 15.98 22.46 -2.10
CA TYR A 226 15.98 22.37 -3.57
C TYR A 226 14.57 22.20 -4.13
#